data_AF-A0A971LM24-F1
#
_entry.id   AF-A0A971LM24-F1
#
_cell.length_a   1.000
_cell.length_b   1.000
_cell.length_c   1.000
_cell.angle_alpha   90.00
_cell.angle_beta   90.00
_cell.angle_gamma   90.00
#
_symmetry.space_group_name_H-M   'P 1'
#
loop_
_entity.id
_entity.type
_entity.pdbx_description
1 polymer ?
#
loop_
_entity_poly.entity_id
_entity_poly.type
_entity_poly.pdbx_seq_one_letter_code
_entity_poly.pdbx_strand_id
1 'polypeptide(L)' 'MSKDKERLKLGPVNYIILGAALLLLIIGYIIMAKNEIAVSPLILVIAYAIVIPFGILYKGKPKE' A
#
# COMPACT_ATOMS: atom_id res chain seq x y z
N MET A 1 -31.33 -4.22 12.24
CA MET A 1 -29.86 -4.25 12.43
C MET A 1 -29.26 -3.67 11.15
N SER A 2 -28.95 -2.38 11.16
CA SER A 2 -28.51 -1.65 9.96
C SER A 2 -27.18 -2.22 9.51
N LYS A 3 -27.12 -2.74 8.28
CA LYS A 3 -25.92 -3.32 7.70
C LYS A 3 -25.10 -2.15 7.15
N ASP A 4 -24.52 -1.36 8.04
CA ASP A 4 -23.59 -0.31 7.69
C ASP A 4 -22.41 -0.96 6.98
N LYS A 5 -22.48 -0.97 5.64
CA LYS A 5 -21.32 -1.24 4.81
C LYS A 5 -20.40 -0.05 5.05
N GLU A 6 -19.55 -0.14 6.07
CA GLU A 6 -18.36 0.68 6.24
C GLU A 6 -17.47 0.46 5.02
N ARG A 7 -17.89 1.02 3.89
CA ARG A 7 -17.05 1.19 2.71
C ARG A 7 -15.88 2.00 3.23
N LEU A 8 -14.69 1.41 3.19
CA LEU A 8 -13.44 2.14 3.37
C LEU A 8 -13.55 3.40 2.49
N LYS A 9 -13.83 4.56 3.11
CA LYS A 9 -13.90 5.85 2.42
C LYS A 9 -12.46 6.25 2.14
N LEU A 10 -11.86 5.59 1.16
CA LEU A 10 -10.51 5.86 0.70
C LEU A 10 -10.54 7.23 0.01
N GLY A 11 -9.81 8.18 0.58
CA GLY A 11 -9.68 9.50 -0.02
C GLY A 11 -8.77 9.47 -1.26
N PRO A 12 -8.72 10.56 -2.04
CA PRO A 12 -7.80 10.67 -3.17
C PRO A 12 -6.33 10.47 -2.76
N VAL A 13 -5.97 10.84 -1.54
CA VAL A 13 -4.62 10.63 -0.97
C VAL A 13 -4.32 9.14 -0.76
N ASN A 14 -5.28 8.34 -0.30
CA ASN A 14 -5.10 6.88 -0.16
C ASN A 14 -4.79 6.24 -1.51
N TYR A 15 -5.45 6.69 -2.59
CA TYR A 15 -5.21 6.17 -3.94
C TYR A 15 -3.78 6.47 -4.42
N ILE A 16 -3.23 7.64 -4.10
CA ILE A 16 -1.84 7.98 -4.44
C ILE A 16 -0.87 7.08 -3.66
N ILE A 17 -1.10 6.88 -2.34
CA ILE A 17 -0.23 6.04 -1.51
C ILE A 17 -0.30 4.57 -1.96
N LEU A 18 -1.49 4.06 -2.28
CA LEU A 18 -1.68 2.72 -2.81
C LEU A 18 -1.03 2.54 -4.19
N GLY A 19 -1.12 3.56 -5.06
CA GLY A 19 -0.42 3.57 -6.35
C GLY A 19 1.11 3.53 -6.18
N ALA A 20 1.65 4.30 -5.24
CA ALA A 20 3.07 4.26 -4.91
C ALA A 20 3.48 2.89 -4.33
N ALA A 21 2.66 2.30 -3.46
CA ALA A 21 2.89 0.96 -2.92
C ALA A 21 2.93 -0.10 -4.02
N LEU A 22 2.04 -0.01 -5.01
CA LEU A 22 2.03 -0.90 -6.17
C LEU A 22 3.32 -0.78 -7.01
N LEU A 23 3.80 0.44 -7.25
CA LEU A 23 5.08 0.66 -7.94
C LEU A 23 6.26 0.08 -7.16
N LEU A 24 6.28 0.27 -5.84
CA LEU A 24 7.28 -0.32 -4.95
C LEU A 24 7.29 -1.85 -5.01
N LEU A 25 6.12 -2.49 -5.06
CA LEU A 25 6.01 -3.94 -5.24
C LEU A 25 6.59 -4.39 -6.58
N ILE A 26 6.24 -3.69 -7.67
CA ILE A 26 6.75 -4.01 -9.02
C ILE A 26 8.28 -3.91 -9.04
N ILE A 27 8.84 -2.83 -8.48
CA ILE A 27 10.30 -2.64 -8.40
C ILE A 27 10.94 -3.73 -7.55
N GLY A 28 10.38 -4.03 -6.37
CA GLY A 28 10.88 -5.09 -5.49
C GLY A 28 10.91 -6.46 -6.18
N TYR A 29 9.91 -6.75 -7.00
CA TYR A 29 9.82 -7.99 -7.77
C TYR A 29 10.79 -8.03 -8.96
N ILE A 30 11.02 -6.90 -9.64
CA ILE A 30 12.04 -6.80 -10.70
C ILE A 30 13.45 -7.00 -10.14
N ILE A 31 13.74 -6.42 -8.97
CA ILE A 31 15.02 -6.66 -8.27
C ILE A 31 15.14 -8.14 -7.90
N MET A 32 14.04 -8.79 -7.52
CA MET A 32 14.04 -10.21 -7.13
C MET A 32 14.42 -11.08 -8.33
N ALA A 33 13.92 -10.72 -9.51
CA ALA A 33 14.27 -11.36 -10.78
C ALA A 33 15.75 -11.22 -11.15
N LYS A 34 16.48 -10.26 -10.58
CA LYS A 34 17.94 -10.10 -10.75
C LYS A 34 18.77 -10.97 -9.80
N ASN A 35 18.15 -11.91 -9.09
CA ASN A 35 18.81 -12.83 -8.15
C ASN A 35 19.34 -12.14 -6.87
N GLU A 36 18.84 -10.94 -6.57
CA GLU A 36 19.14 -10.16 -5.36
C GLU A 36 18.19 -10.58 -4.22
N ILE A 37 18.49 -11.73 -3.59
CA ILE A 37 17.61 -12.41 -2.63
C ILE A 37 17.57 -11.74 -1.25
N ALA A 38 18.52 -10.86 -0.93
CA ALA A 38 18.58 -10.18 0.37
C ALA A 38 17.80 -8.85 0.39
N VAL A 39 17.91 -8.06 -0.69
CA VAL A 39 17.33 -6.72 -0.75
C VAL A 39 15.85 -6.76 -1.16
N SER A 40 15.46 -7.70 -2.03
CA SER A 40 14.08 -7.80 -2.51
C SER A 40 13.05 -8.12 -1.44
N PRO A 41 13.23 -9.14 -0.58
CA PRO A 41 12.25 -9.43 0.45
C PRO A 41 12.09 -8.26 1.42
N LEU A 42 13.16 -7.52 1.71
CA LEU A 42 13.11 -6.36 2.59
C LEU A 42 12.23 -5.24 2.00
N ILE A 43 12.41 -4.92 0.71
CA ILE A 43 11.59 -3.93 0.01
C ILE A 43 10.12 -4.37 -0.04
N LEU A 44 9.88 -5.65 -0.34
CA LEU A 44 8.53 -6.20 -0.40
C LEU A 44 7.86 -6.21 0.98
N VAL A 45 8.59 -6.52 2.05
CA VAL A 45 8.09 -6.47 3.43
C VAL A 45 7.75 -5.04 3.83
N ILE A 46 8.60 -4.05 3.53
CA ILE A 46 8.30 -2.64 3.82
C ILE A 46 7.05 -2.19 3.05
N ALA A 47 6.96 -2.51 1.76
CA ALA A 47 5.81 -2.20 0.95
C ALA A 47 4.53 -2.83 1.53
N TYR A 48 4.57 -4.11 1.86
CA TYR A 48 3.39 -4.88 2.25
C TYR A 48 2.97 -4.67 3.72
N ALA A 49 3.93 -4.62 4.64
CA ALA A 49 3.68 -4.53 6.07
C ALA A 49 3.55 -3.08 6.58
N ILE A 50 4.07 -2.09 5.84
CA ILE A 50 4.05 -0.68 6.25
C ILE A 50 3.30 0.17 5.24
N VAL A 51 3.77 0.24 3.98
CA VAL A 51 3.26 1.23 3.02
C VAL A 51 1.80 0.98 2.65
N ILE A 52 1.40 -0.26 2.37
CA ILE A 52 0.01 -0.63 2.06
C ILE A 52 -0.91 -0.36 3.27
N PRO A 53 -0.65 -0.90 4.47
CA PRO A 53 -1.52 -0.65 5.62
C PRO A 53 -1.53 0.83 6.02
N PHE A 54 -0.43 1.55 5.90
CA PHE A 54 -0.42 3.01 6.09
C PHE A 54 -1.27 3.70 5.03
N GLY A 55 -1.17 3.31 3.75
CA GLY A 55 -2.00 3.84 2.67
C GLY A 55 -3.50 3.53 2.81
N ILE A 56 -3.87 2.48 3.54
CA ILE A 56 -5.27 2.15 3.86
C ILE A 56 -5.73 2.86 5.14
N LEU A 57 -4.88 2.89 6.16
CA LEU A 57 -5.18 3.44 7.50
C LEU A 57 -5.11 4.96 7.53
N TYR A 58 -4.36 5.59 6.61
CA TYR A 58 -4.33 7.02 6.39
C TYR A 58 -5.69 7.44 5.83
N LYS A 59 -6.73 7.45 6.67
CA LYS A 59 -8.01 8.06 6.37
C LYS A 59 -7.70 9.53 6.14
N GLY A 60 -7.63 9.93 4.87
CA GLY A 60 -7.69 11.35 4.52
C GLY A 60 -8.86 11.91 5.29
N LYS A 61 -8.60 12.89 6.17
CA LYS A 61 -9.66 13.56 6.94
C LYS A 61 -10.81 13.83 5.97
N PRO A 62 -12.06 13.49 6.35
CA PRO A 62 -13.20 13.88 5.53
C PRO A 62 -13.01 15.37 5.23
N LYS A 63 -12.85 15.71 3.95
CA LYS A 63 -12.98 17.10 3.54
C LYS A 63 -14.40 17.47 3.92
N GLU A 64 -14.52 18.27 4.98
CA GLU A 64 -15.71 19.07 5.27
C GLU A 64 -16.13 19.84 4.02
#